data_AF-A0A969H6C7-F1
#
_entry.id   AF-A0A969H6C7-F1
#
_cell.length_a   1.000
_cell.length_b   1.000
_cell.length_c   1.000
_cell.angle_alpha   90.00
_cell.angle_beta   90.00
_cell.angle_gamma   90.00
#
_symmetry.space_group_name_H-M   'P 1'
#
loop_
_entity.id
_entity.type
_entity.pdbx_description
1 polymer ?
#
loop_
_entity_poly.entity_id
_entity_poly.type
_entity_poly.pdbx_seq_one_letter_code
_entity_poly.pdbx_strand_id
1 'polypeptide(L)'
;MNLISELNAKKTYTETFSRNLITAAVVRMRVDLLSYNAMNLAEEISSWQKSLVGAHTVEDFLAGESTYPALMIPWWLAHSMYGRVDINFHTNLVYAFVNGYYAMRLTNTLEHPHLSPALHFFHAKFNEMYHPYFGADHIFWRFLTTTWVQYAESLFHGRSNDVDARVALTKIAVVAICYRHQHHTLIAPWLKLADSFGVWEQALEELLYWRQYEQRQVKTWFLDAAAQLCQSGETVADWVERQGLEWGFQRMEQKLDKLIEEVSSFKSEGLLHYLAHRKSMLHQQKEATKTSALKQ
;
A
#
# COMPACT_ATOMS: atom_id res chain seq x y z
N MET A 1 2.37 -4.04 35.71
CA MET A 1 3.24 -3.89 34.52
C MET A 1 2.40 -3.27 33.43
N ASN A 2 2.83 -2.15 32.84
CA ASN A 2 1.95 -1.23 32.13
C ASN A 2 1.63 -1.78 30.73
N LEU A 3 0.35 -1.93 30.37
CA LEU A 3 -0.09 -2.42 29.05
C LEU A 3 0.58 -1.62 27.92
N ILE A 4 0.77 -0.32 28.14
CA ILE A 4 1.45 0.61 27.22
C ILE A 4 2.94 0.25 27.01
N SER A 5 3.66 -0.22 28.04
CA SER A 5 5.07 -0.61 27.89
C SER A 5 5.24 -1.94 27.15
N GLU A 6 4.35 -2.90 27.35
CA GLU A 6 4.36 -4.16 26.58
C GLU A 6 3.92 -3.94 25.13
N LEU A 7 2.94 -3.05 24.91
CA LEU A 7 2.51 -2.64 23.57
C LEU A 7 3.61 -1.89 22.81
N ASN A 8 4.35 -0.98 23.47
CA ASN A 8 5.48 -0.29 22.86
C ASN A 8 6.64 -1.25 22.51
N ALA A 9 6.92 -2.26 23.35
CA ALA A 9 7.94 -3.26 23.05
C ALA A 9 7.56 -4.17 21.85
N LYS A 10 6.29 -4.57 21.74
CA LYS A 10 5.77 -5.32 20.58
C LYS A 10 5.73 -4.48 19.30
N LYS A 11 5.48 -3.18 19.42
CA LYS A 11 5.52 -2.20 18.31
C LYS A 11 6.92 -2.10 17.70
N THR A 12 7.94 -1.88 18.54
CA THR A 12 9.34 -1.79 18.09
C THR A 12 9.81 -3.08 17.41
N TYR A 13 9.35 -4.25 17.88
CA TYR A 13 9.75 -5.53 17.28
C TYR A 13 9.18 -5.72 15.87
N THR A 14 7.89 -5.45 15.68
CA THR A 14 7.22 -5.67 14.39
C THR A 14 7.69 -4.67 13.33
N GLU A 15 7.84 -3.40 13.70
CA GLU A 15 8.35 -2.34 12.81
C GLU A 15 9.80 -2.59 12.38
N THR A 16 10.69 -2.87 13.35
CA THR A 16 12.09 -3.20 13.06
C THR A 16 12.21 -4.44 12.17
N PHE A 17 11.41 -5.46 12.46
CA PHE A 17 11.43 -6.72 11.70
C PHE A 17 10.98 -6.51 10.25
N SER A 18 9.87 -5.79 10.04
CA SER A 18 9.38 -5.49 8.69
C SER A 18 10.36 -4.63 7.87
N ARG A 19 11.02 -3.65 8.49
CA ARG A 19 12.03 -2.83 7.82
C ARG A 19 13.22 -3.68 7.36
N ASN A 20 13.69 -4.61 8.20
CA ASN A 20 14.76 -5.53 7.82
C ASN A 20 14.41 -6.41 6.62
N LEU A 21 13.16 -6.88 6.51
CA LEU A 21 12.70 -7.64 5.34
C LEU A 21 12.66 -6.79 4.06
N ILE A 22 12.21 -5.54 4.17
CA ILE A 22 12.20 -4.60 3.05
C ILE A 22 13.63 -4.31 2.59
N THR A 23 14.53 -3.98 3.52
CA THR A 23 15.94 -3.78 3.22
C THR A 23 16.56 -5.00 2.55
N ALA A 24 16.30 -6.20 3.08
CA ALA A 24 16.79 -7.44 2.46
C ALA A 24 16.24 -7.63 1.04
N ALA A 25 14.97 -7.31 0.79
CA ALA A 25 14.37 -7.39 -0.54
C ALA A 25 15.00 -6.40 -1.53
N VAL A 26 15.23 -5.15 -1.13
CA VAL A 26 15.88 -4.12 -1.96
C VAL A 26 17.33 -4.51 -2.27
N VAL A 27 18.07 -4.98 -1.27
CA VAL A 27 19.44 -5.48 -1.45
C VAL A 27 19.46 -6.67 -2.39
N ARG A 28 18.58 -7.66 -2.20
CA ARG A 28 18.48 -8.84 -3.07
C ARG A 28 18.19 -8.45 -4.51
N MET A 29 17.29 -7.49 -4.75
CA MET A 29 16.94 -7.02 -6.10
C MET A 29 18.17 -6.44 -6.82
N ARG A 30 18.97 -5.64 -6.10
CA ARG A 30 20.22 -5.09 -6.63
C ARG A 30 21.23 -6.19 -6.93
N VAL A 31 21.40 -7.16 -6.03
CA VAL A 31 22.29 -8.30 -6.22
C VAL A 31 21.88 -9.12 -7.44
N ASP A 32 20.58 -9.41 -7.61
CA ASP A 32 20.05 -10.15 -8.75
C ASP A 32 20.38 -9.44 -10.06
N LEU A 33 20.13 -8.13 -10.17
CA LEU A 33 20.48 -7.34 -11.37
C LEU A 33 21.97 -7.44 -11.72
N LEU A 34 22.84 -7.30 -10.72
CA LEU A 34 24.29 -7.40 -10.91
C LEU A 34 24.73 -8.81 -11.31
N SER A 35 24.08 -9.86 -10.78
CA SER A 35 24.40 -11.25 -11.10
C SER A 35 24.15 -11.61 -12.57
N TYR A 36 23.25 -10.89 -13.25
CA TYR A 36 22.98 -11.06 -14.69
C TYR A 36 23.85 -10.16 -15.58
N ASN A 37 24.91 -9.54 -15.05
CA ASN A 37 25.75 -8.55 -15.73
C ASN A 37 24.95 -7.34 -16.27
N ALA A 38 23.79 -7.03 -15.69
CA ALA A 38 22.92 -5.94 -16.12
C ALA A 38 23.27 -4.62 -15.41
N MET A 39 24.55 -4.23 -15.41
CA MET A 39 25.06 -3.09 -14.63
C MET A 39 24.39 -1.77 -15.00
N ASN A 40 24.30 -1.46 -16.30
CA ASN A 40 23.65 -0.24 -16.77
C ASN A 40 22.17 -0.20 -16.34
N LEU A 41 21.47 -1.33 -16.46
CA LEU A 41 20.06 -1.43 -16.04
C LEU A 41 19.92 -1.22 -14.54
N ALA A 42 20.85 -1.75 -13.73
CA ALA A 42 20.85 -1.56 -12.28
C ALA A 42 21.05 -0.09 -11.88
N GLU A 43 21.92 0.64 -12.59
CA GLU A 43 22.14 2.07 -12.37
C GLU A 43 20.91 2.90 -12.74
N GLU A 44 20.32 2.65 -13.91
CA GLU A 44 19.11 3.31 -14.38
C GLU A 44 17.92 3.07 -13.43
N ILE A 45 17.69 1.81 -13.01
CA ILE A 45 16.68 1.47 -12.01
C ILE A 45 16.95 2.20 -10.69
N SER A 46 18.20 2.24 -10.22
CA SER A 46 18.55 2.91 -8.96
C SER A 46 18.33 4.42 -9.03
N SER A 47 18.64 5.04 -10.16
CA SER A 47 18.41 6.47 -10.41
C SER A 47 16.92 6.80 -10.40
N TRP A 48 16.12 5.99 -11.11
CA TRP A 48 14.67 6.12 -11.13
C TRP A 48 14.03 5.87 -9.76
N GLN A 49 14.47 4.86 -9.02
CA GLN A 49 13.98 4.63 -7.66
C GLN A 49 14.24 5.84 -6.75
N LYS A 50 15.42 6.47 -6.86
CA LYS A 50 15.73 7.71 -6.12
C LYS A 50 14.80 8.86 -6.54
N SER A 51 14.48 9.01 -7.82
CA SER A 51 13.57 10.08 -8.26
C SER A 51 12.14 9.88 -7.74
N LEU A 52 11.69 8.63 -7.56
CA LEU A 52 10.39 8.32 -6.96
C LEU A 52 10.32 8.68 -5.47
N VAL A 53 11.37 8.39 -4.71
CA VAL A 53 11.36 8.52 -3.24
C VAL A 53 11.84 9.88 -2.73
N GLY A 54 12.45 10.70 -3.60
CA GLY A 54 12.92 12.03 -3.27
C GLY A 54 14.04 12.03 -2.24
N ALA A 55 13.83 12.68 -1.10
CA ALA A 55 14.83 12.80 -0.04
C ALA A 55 14.95 11.54 0.86
N HIS A 56 14.07 10.55 0.68
CA HIS A 56 14.06 9.32 1.46
C HIS A 56 14.98 8.26 0.85
N THR A 57 15.33 7.24 1.64
CA THR A 57 15.86 5.99 1.07
C THR A 57 14.71 5.18 0.49
N VAL A 58 15.02 4.22 -0.38
CA VAL A 58 14.01 3.33 -0.96
C VAL A 58 13.33 2.48 0.12
N GLU A 59 14.12 2.02 1.07
CA GLU A 59 13.67 1.24 2.22
C GLU A 59 12.72 2.04 3.10
N ASP A 60 13.03 3.32 3.34
CA ASP A 60 12.21 4.19 4.20
C ASP A 60 10.91 4.56 3.51
N PHE A 61 10.93 4.75 2.19
CA PHE A 61 9.72 4.96 1.40
C PHE A 61 8.80 3.73 1.42
N LEU A 62 9.36 2.53 1.20
CA LEU A 62 8.58 1.27 1.22
C LEU A 62 8.10 0.90 2.64
N ALA A 63 8.87 1.28 3.67
CA ALA A 63 8.48 1.14 5.08
C ALA A 63 7.61 2.31 5.57
N GLY A 64 7.38 3.34 4.73
CA GLY A 64 6.58 4.50 5.05
C GLY A 64 5.11 4.15 5.25
N GLU A 65 4.39 4.95 6.02
CA GLU A 65 3.05 4.63 6.52
C GLU A 65 2.00 4.26 5.48
N SER A 66 2.14 4.77 4.25
CA SER A 66 1.21 4.47 3.15
C SER A 66 1.50 3.12 2.49
N THR A 67 2.78 2.71 2.40
CA THR A 67 3.18 1.45 1.74
C THR A 67 3.29 0.29 2.73
N TYR A 68 3.63 0.60 3.97
CA TYR A 68 3.74 -0.34 5.07
C TYR A 68 2.56 -1.33 5.20
N PRO A 69 1.28 -0.92 5.07
CA PRO A 69 0.14 -1.81 5.31
C PRO A 69 0.04 -2.89 4.24
N ALA A 70 0.46 -2.57 3.02
CA ALA A 70 0.40 -3.48 1.90
C ALA A 70 1.31 -4.71 2.10
N LEU A 71 2.43 -4.50 2.81
CA LEU A 71 3.37 -5.54 3.25
C LEU A 71 2.96 -6.21 4.57
N MET A 72 2.28 -5.47 5.46
CA MET A 72 1.90 -5.97 6.78
C MET A 72 0.58 -6.76 6.83
N ILE A 73 -0.37 -6.47 5.95
CA ILE A 73 -1.61 -7.25 5.85
C ILE A 73 -1.33 -8.75 5.66
N PRO A 74 -0.45 -9.16 4.72
CA PRO A 74 -0.05 -10.56 4.59
C PRO A 74 0.62 -11.12 5.86
N TRP A 75 1.42 -10.32 6.56
CA TRP A 75 2.06 -10.73 7.83
C TRP A 75 1.02 -11.02 8.92
N TRP A 76 0.10 -10.08 9.14
CA TRP A 76 -0.97 -10.21 10.12
C TRP A 76 -1.89 -11.40 9.81
N LEU A 77 -2.18 -11.65 8.53
CA LEU A 77 -2.92 -12.82 8.10
C LEU A 77 -2.20 -14.11 8.51
N ALA A 78 -0.94 -14.28 8.11
CA ALA A 78 -0.16 -15.47 8.44
C ALA A 78 -0.06 -15.68 9.96
N HIS A 79 0.20 -14.60 10.71
CA HIS A 79 0.27 -14.66 12.16
C HIS A 79 -1.08 -15.03 12.81
N SER A 80 -2.21 -14.53 12.29
CA SER A 80 -3.54 -14.84 12.83
C SER A 80 -3.92 -16.32 12.73
N MET A 81 -3.35 -17.06 11.76
CA MET A 81 -3.63 -18.49 11.57
C MET A 81 -2.96 -19.37 12.62
N TYR A 82 -1.71 -19.08 12.99
CA TYR A 82 -0.87 -20.00 13.79
C TYR A 82 -0.05 -19.35 14.91
N GLY A 83 -0.15 -18.04 15.10
CA GLY A 83 0.69 -17.28 16.05
C GLY A 83 2.16 -17.18 15.65
N ARG A 84 2.53 -17.64 14.45
CA ARG A 84 3.89 -17.58 13.89
C ARG A 84 3.83 -17.45 12.37
N VAL A 85 4.87 -16.86 11.79
CA VAL A 85 5.00 -16.66 10.34
C VAL A 85 6.12 -17.55 9.79
N ASP A 86 5.88 -18.20 8.65
CA ASP A 86 6.94 -18.84 7.86
C ASP A 86 7.81 -17.74 7.25
N ILE A 87 8.97 -17.50 7.87
CA ILE A 87 9.85 -16.39 7.51
C ILE A 87 10.41 -16.55 6.10
N ASN A 88 10.70 -17.77 5.64
CA ASN A 88 11.25 -17.99 4.30
C ASN A 88 10.21 -17.65 3.24
N PHE A 89 8.98 -18.15 3.44
CA PHE A 89 7.89 -17.82 2.53
C PHE A 89 7.58 -16.32 2.55
N HIS A 90 7.49 -15.71 3.73
CA HIS A 90 7.16 -14.30 3.83
C HIS A 90 8.26 -13.38 3.27
N THR A 91 9.54 -13.74 3.43
CA THR A 91 10.65 -13.02 2.78
C THR A 91 10.51 -13.04 1.25
N ASN A 92 10.11 -14.17 0.67
CA ASN A 92 9.82 -14.27 -0.76
C ASN A 92 8.59 -13.43 -1.16
N LEU A 93 7.56 -13.34 -0.33
CA LEU A 93 6.40 -12.47 -0.59
C LEU A 93 6.78 -10.98 -0.56
N VAL A 94 7.61 -10.54 0.39
CA VAL A 94 8.11 -9.16 0.42
C VAL A 94 8.96 -8.88 -0.82
N TYR A 95 9.85 -9.80 -1.20
CA TYR A 95 10.65 -9.66 -2.42
C TYR A 95 9.77 -9.60 -3.68
N ALA A 96 8.76 -10.45 -3.77
CA ALA A 96 7.78 -10.42 -4.85
C ALA A 96 7.06 -9.06 -4.86
N PHE A 97 6.55 -8.60 -3.71
CA PHE A 97 5.87 -7.32 -3.61
C PHE A 97 6.73 -6.16 -4.14
N VAL A 98 8.00 -6.06 -3.72
CA VAL A 98 8.90 -4.99 -4.18
C VAL A 98 9.06 -5.01 -5.71
N ASN A 99 9.31 -6.19 -6.29
CA ASN A 99 9.43 -6.33 -7.74
C ASN A 99 8.10 -6.03 -8.45
N GLY A 100 6.98 -6.55 -7.94
CA GLY A 100 5.65 -6.32 -8.49
C GLY A 100 5.25 -4.85 -8.44
N TYR A 101 5.58 -4.15 -7.36
CA TYR A 101 5.34 -2.72 -7.19
C TYR A 101 6.09 -1.93 -8.28
N TYR A 102 7.37 -2.20 -8.48
CA TYR A 102 8.13 -1.53 -9.54
C TYR A 102 7.66 -1.91 -10.95
N ALA A 103 7.25 -3.15 -11.19
CA ALA A 103 6.64 -3.55 -12.47
C ALA A 103 5.36 -2.74 -12.75
N MET A 104 4.47 -2.64 -11.76
CA MET A 104 3.22 -1.89 -11.88
C MET A 104 3.47 -0.40 -12.09
N ARG A 105 4.38 0.20 -11.31
CA ARG A 105 4.80 1.60 -11.49
C ARG A 105 5.38 1.88 -12.87
N LEU A 106 6.19 0.98 -13.40
CA LEU A 106 6.76 1.12 -14.75
C LEU A 106 5.76 0.88 -15.86
N THR A 107 4.61 0.25 -15.60
CA THR A 107 3.60 0.00 -16.63
C THR A 107 3.01 1.31 -17.18
N ASN A 108 3.10 2.41 -16.42
CA ASN A 108 2.89 3.77 -16.94
C ASN A 108 4.14 4.29 -17.68
N THR A 109 4.60 3.58 -18.72
CA THR A 109 5.91 3.79 -19.38
C THR A 109 6.08 5.14 -20.07
N LEU A 110 5.02 5.95 -20.20
CA LEU A 110 5.08 7.25 -20.89
C LEU A 110 6.08 8.21 -20.25
N GLU A 111 6.31 8.10 -18.94
CA GLU A 111 7.26 8.96 -18.22
C GLU A 111 8.72 8.48 -18.36
N HIS A 112 8.94 7.18 -18.59
CA HIS A 112 10.28 6.57 -18.58
C HIS A 112 10.43 5.44 -19.63
N PRO A 113 10.32 5.73 -20.94
CA PRO A 113 10.33 4.69 -21.97
C PRO A 113 11.63 3.87 -22.01
N HIS A 114 12.75 4.48 -21.64
CA HIS A 114 14.06 3.83 -21.57
C HIS A 114 14.15 2.74 -20.48
N LEU A 115 13.25 2.76 -19.48
CA LEU A 115 13.17 1.74 -18.42
C LEU A 115 12.24 0.57 -18.76
N SER A 116 11.55 0.60 -19.91
CA SER A 116 10.65 -0.49 -20.31
C SER A 116 11.31 -1.89 -20.32
N PRO A 117 12.62 -2.07 -20.60
CA PRO A 117 13.25 -3.39 -20.45
C PRO A 117 13.24 -3.91 -19.00
N ALA A 118 13.30 -3.03 -17.99
CA ALA A 118 13.26 -3.40 -16.58
C ALA A 118 11.93 -4.07 -16.19
N LEU A 119 10.84 -3.79 -16.91
CA LEU A 119 9.53 -4.42 -16.67
C LEU A 119 9.62 -5.96 -16.72
N HIS A 120 10.39 -6.50 -17.68
CA HIS A 120 10.57 -7.94 -17.83
C HIS A 120 11.32 -8.54 -16.63
N PHE A 121 12.35 -7.85 -16.15
CA PHE A 121 13.09 -8.26 -14.96
C PHE A 121 12.18 -8.32 -13.73
N PHE A 122 11.47 -7.22 -13.46
CA PHE A 122 10.58 -7.13 -12.30
C PHE A 122 9.45 -8.14 -12.36
N HIS A 123 8.82 -8.31 -13.53
CA HIS A 123 7.75 -9.29 -13.70
C HIS A 123 8.25 -10.73 -13.53
N ALA A 124 9.44 -11.06 -14.07
CA ALA A 124 10.05 -12.37 -13.88
C ALA A 124 10.32 -12.66 -12.39
N LYS A 125 10.96 -11.73 -11.68
CA LYS A 125 11.26 -11.87 -10.24
C LYS A 125 10.02 -11.91 -9.36
N PHE A 126 8.98 -11.15 -9.72
CA PHE A 126 7.68 -11.24 -9.06
C PHE A 126 7.09 -12.66 -9.17
N ASN A 127 7.03 -13.24 -10.37
CA ASN A 127 6.44 -14.57 -10.59
C ASN A 127 7.30 -15.71 -10.04
N GLU A 128 8.62 -15.61 -10.15
CA GLU A 128 9.60 -16.61 -9.69
C GLU A 128 9.35 -17.01 -8.23
N MET A 129 8.97 -16.05 -7.37
CA MET A 129 8.76 -16.29 -5.94
C MET A 129 7.55 -17.18 -5.63
N TYR A 130 6.61 -17.35 -6.56
CA TYR A 130 5.41 -18.17 -6.34
C TYR A 130 5.55 -19.60 -6.88
N HIS A 131 6.44 -19.84 -7.85
CA HIS A 131 6.62 -21.16 -8.48
C HIS A 131 6.98 -22.30 -7.52
N PRO A 132 7.82 -22.10 -6.48
CA PRO A 132 8.11 -23.17 -5.51
C PRO A 132 6.89 -23.64 -4.71
N TYR A 133 5.81 -22.86 -4.66
CA TYR A 133 4.66 -23.07 -3.78
C TYR A 133 3.41 -23.53 -4.52
N PHE A 134 3.30 -23.22 -5.81
CA PHE A 134 2.10 -23.49 -6.60
C PHE A 134 2.45 -24.17 -7.92
N GLY A 135 1.98 -25.40 -8.11
CA GLY A 135 2.11 -26.12 -9.38
C GLY A 135 1.39 -25.38 -10.52
N ALA A 136 1.73 -25.71 -11.77
CA ALA A 136 1.24 -25.00 -12.96
C ALA A 136 -0.30 -24.94 -13.06
N ASP A 137 -1.00 -26.01 -12.65
CA ASP A 137 -2.47 -26.10 -12.70
C ASP A 137 -3.17 -25.50 -11.46
N HIS A 138 -2.41 -24.90 -10.54
CA HIS A 138 -2.98 -24.39 -9.30
C HIS A 138 -3.81 -23.12 -9.54
N ILE A 139 -5.01 -23.04 -8.93
CA ILE A 139 -5.97 -21.94 -9.08
C ILE A 139 -5.42 -20.54 -8.69
N PHE A 140 -4.36 -20.51 -7.88
CA PHE A 140 -3.62 -19.28 -7.55
C PHE A 140 -3.23 -18.48 -8.81
N TRP A 141 -2.73 -19.17 -9.85
CA TRP A 141 -2.28 -18.51 -11.08
C TRP A 141 -3.41 -17.75 -11.78
N ARG A 142 -4.62 -18.33 -11.82
CA ARG A 142 -5.80 -17.65 -12.37
C ARG A 142 -6.16 -16.40 -11.57
N PHE A 143 -6.06 -16.44 -10.24
CA PHE A 143 -6.30 -15.27 -9.40
C PHE A 143 -5.25 -14.18 -9.65
N LEU A 144 -3.96 -14.56 -9.69
CA LEU A 144 -2.85 -13.66 -9.97
C LEU A 144 -3.05 -12.96 -11.32
N THR A 145 -3.29 -13.71 -12.39
CA THR A 145 -3.53 -13.15 -13.73
C THR A 145 -4.74 -12.23 -13.76
N THR A 146 -5.86 -12.62 -13.14
CA THR A 146 -7.07 -11.79 -13.11
C THR A 146 -6.82 -10.47 -12.39
N THR A 147 -6.13 -10.51 -11.24
CA THR A 147 -5.80 -9.30 -10.48
C THR A 147 -4.88 -8.37 -11.28
N TRP A 148 -3.87 -8.93 -11.96
CA TRP A 148 -2.94 -8.15 -12.77
C TRP A 148 -3.63 -7.50 -13.97
N VAL A 149 -4.53 -8.22 -14.65
CA VAL A 149 -5.32 -7.68 -15.77
C VAL A 149 -6.28 -6.59 -15.30
N GLN A 150 -6.94 -6.77 -14.15
CA GLN A 150 -7.80 -5.73 -13.57
C GLN A 150 -7.03 -4.45 -13.24
N TYR A 151 -5.80 -4.58 -12.73
CA TYR A 151 -4.92 -3.44 -12.51
C TYR A 151 -4.56 -2.75 -13.85
N ALA A 152 -4.17 -3.52 -14.87
CA ALA A 152 -3.87 -2.98 -16.21
C ALA A 152 -5.09 -2.25 -16.83
N GLU A 153 -6.30 -2.79 -16.68
CA GLU A 153 -7.54 -2.16 -17.13
C GLU A 153 -7.79 -0.83 -16.39
N SER A 154 -7.52 -0.79 -15.08
CA SER A 154 -7.66 0.45 -14.30
C SER A 154 -6.68 1.55 -14.74
N LEU A 155 -5.46 1.18 -15.13
CA LEU A 155 -4.49 2.09 -15.73
C LEU A 155 -4.99 2.62 -17.08
N PHE A 156 -5.54 1.75 -17.93
CA PHE A 156 -6.07 2.14 -19.24
C PHE A 156 -7.20 3.18 -19.15
N HIS A 157 -8.06 3.08 -18.14
CA HIS A 157 -9.12 4.07 -17.89
C HIS A 157 -8.64 5.33 -17.15
N GLY A 158 -7.33 5.49 -16.91
CA GLY A 158 -6.75 6.62 -16.18
C GLY A 158 -7.16 6.68 -14.71
N ARG A 159 -7.57 5.54 -14.13
CA ARG A 159 -8.08 5.45 -12.75
C ARG A 159 -7.07 4.91 -11.76
N SER A 160 -5.96 4.36 -12.24
CA SER A 160 -5.01 3.69 -11.39
C SER A 160 -3.98 4.63 -10.78
N ASN A 161 -3.75 4.48 -9.48
CA ASN A 161 -2.73 5.19 -8.74
C ASN A 161 -1.77 4.21 -8.01
N ASP A 162 -0.95 4.77 -7.13
CA ASP A 162 -0.01 4.01 -6.31
C ASP A 162 -0.70 3.06 -5.31
N VAL A 163 -1.85 3.46 -4.78
CA VAL A 163 -2.67 2.66 -3.87
C VAL A 163 -3.20 1.42 -4.57
N ASP A 164 -3.68 1.52 -5.81
CA ASP A 164 -4.22 0.37 -6.55
C ASP A 164 -3.17 -0.72 -6.78
N ALA A 165 -1.94 -0.34 -7.12
CA ALA A 165 -0.83 -1.28 -7.29
C ALA A 165 -0.55 -2.03 -5.99
N ARG A 166 -0.46 -1.29 -4.87
CA ARG A 166 -0.24 -1.85 -3.54
C ARG A 166 -1.37 -2.80 -3.14
N VAL A 167 -2.63 -2.40 -3.33
CA VAL A 167 -3.80 -3.23 -3.05
C VAL A 167 -3.78 -4.51 -3.88
N ALA A 168 -3.53 -4.43 -5.18
CA ALA A 168 -3.46 -5.61 -6.05
C ALA A 168 -2.39 -6.61 -5.57
N LEU A 169 -1.20 -6.14 -5.25
CA LEU A 169 -0.10 -6.98 -4.75
C LEU A 169 -0.41 -7.58 -3.37
N THR A 170 -1.02 -6.81 -2.47
CA THR A 170 -1.49 -7.32 -1.17
C THR A 170 -2.51 -8.45 -1.36
N LYS A 171 -3.47 -8.29 -2.27
CA LYS A 171 -4.48 -9.32 -2.56
C LYS A 171 -3.85 -10.61 -3.07
N ILE A 172 -2.85 -10.50 -3.96
CA ILE A 172 -2.11 -11.66 -4.46
C ILE A 172 -1.38 -12.36 -3.30
N ALA A 173 -0.70 -11.62 -2.43
CA ALA A 173 -0.01 -12.18 -1.27
C ALA A 173 -0.97 -12.82 -0.26
N VAL A 174 -2.12 -12.20 0.03
CA VAL A 174 -3.18 -12.76 0.87
C VAL A 174 -3.65 -14.12 0.35
N VAL A 175 -3.93 -14.19 -0.95
CA VAL A 175 -4.39 -15.42 -1.59
C VAL A 175 -3.29 -16.49 -1.61
N ALA A 176 -2.05 -16.10 -1.85
CA ALA A 176 -0.91 -17.01 -1.77
C ALA A 176 -0.79 -17.63 -0.36
N ILE A 177 -0.88 -16.83 0.70
CA ILE A 177 -0.83 -17.31 2.09
C ILE A 177 -1.98 -18.26 2.38
N CYS A 178 -3.21 -17.89 2.05
CA CYS A 178 -4.39 -18.73 2.29
C CYS A 178 -4.30 -20.08 1.56
N TYR A 179 -3.85 -20.12 0.30
CA TYR A 179 -3.67 -21.39 -0.41
C TYR A 179 -2.50 -22.20 0.16
N ARG A 180 -1.36 -21.57 0.44
CA ARG A 180 -0.17 -22.25 0.98
C ARG A 180 -0.46 -22.96 2.29
N HIS A 181 -1.32 -22.38 3.12
CA HIS A 181 -1.71 -22.90 4.44
C HIS A 181 -3.10 -23.56 4.46
N GLN A 182 -3.77 -23.72 3.32
CA GLN A 182 -5.08 -24.39 3.18
C GLN A 182 -6.23 -23.72 3.97
N HIS A 183 -6.18 -22.39 4.17
CA HIS A 183 -7.20 -21.60 4.87
C HIS A 183 -8.03 -20.75 3.90
N HIS A 184 -8.71 -21.38 2.95
CA HIS A 184 -9.40 -20.65 1.86
C HIS A 184 -10.55 -19.77 2.36
N THR A 185 -11.17 -20.11 3.49
CA THR A 185 -12.25 -19.32 4.11
C THR A 185 -11.79 -17.93 4.55
N LEU A 186 -10.48 -17.72 4.74
CA LEU A 186 -9.91 -16.42 5.08
C LEU A 186 -9.66 -15.54 3.85
N ILE A 187 -9.75 -16.05 2.62
CA ILE A 187 -9.50 -15.25 1.42
C ILE A 187 -10.46 -14.06 1.34
N ALA A 188 -11.77 -14.32 1.28
CA ALA A 188 -12.77 -13.27 1.10
C ALA A 188 -12.70 -12.13 2.14
N PRO A 189 -12.67 -12.41 3.46
CA PRO A 189 -12.62 -11.34 4.46
C PRO A 189 -11.33 -10.51 4.38
N TRP A 190 -10.17 -11.13 4.11
CA TRP A 190 -8.90 -10.42 4.01
C TRP A 190 -8.74 -9.65 2.70
N LEU A 191 -9.33 -10.12 1.59
CA LEU A 191 -9.45 -9.33 0.37
C LEU A 191 -10.33 -8.09 0.58
N LYS A 192 -11.47 -8.24 1.26
CA LYS A 192 -12.34 -7.10 1.61
C LYS A 192 -11.61 -6.08 2.47
N LEU A 193 -10.80 -6.53 3.43
CA LEU A 193 -9.94 -5.65 4.23
C LEU A 193 -8.96 -4.88 3.35
N ALA A 194 -8.22 -5.55 2.46
CA ALA A 194 -7.27 -4.90 1.57
C ALA A 194 -7.94 -3.83 0.70
N ASP A 195 -9.11 -4.14 0.11
CA ASP A 195 -9.88 -3.21 -0.70
C ASP A 195 -10.38 -2.01 0.13
N SER A 196 -10.96 -2.26 1.31
CA SER A 196 -11.52 -1.21 2.17
C SER A 196 -10.45 -0.28 2.73
N PHE A 197 -9.30 -0.84 3.10
CA PHE A 197 -8.15 -0.07 3.57
C PHE A 197 -7.53 0.74 2.43
N GLY A 198 -7.39 0.17 1.23
CA GLY A 198 -6.93 0.90 0.04
C GLY A 198 -7.82 2.09 -0.28
N VAL A 199 -9.14 1.90 -0.31
CA VAL A 199 -10.11 3.00 -0.51
C VAL A 199 -9.99 4.08 0.57
N TRP A 200 -9.68 3.70 1.81
CA TRP A 200 -9.46 4.66 2.89
C TRP A 200 -8.16 5.46 2.71
N GLU A 201 -7.03 4.80 2.42
CA GLU A 201 -5.74 5.46 2.16
C GLU A 201 -5.81 6.41 0.96
N GLN A 202 -6.40 5.96 -0.16
CA GLN A 202 -6.60 6.82 -1.33
C GLN A 202 -7.46 8.04 -0.98
N ALA A 203 -8.55 7.83 -0.23
CA ALA A 203 -9.42 8.93 0.16
C ALA A 203 -8.71 9.94 1.08
N LEU A 204 -7.80 9.47 1.94
CA LEU A 204 -6.97 10.32 2.78
C LEU A 204 -5.93 11.10 1.95
N GLU A 205 -5.27 10.46 0.99
CA GLU A 205 -4.37 11.16 0.04
C GLU A 205 -5.13 12.25 -0.74
N GLU A 206 -6.32 11.94 -1.27
CA GLU A 206 -7.17 12.89 -1.98
C GLU A 206 -7.59 14.10 -1.11
N LEU A 207 -7.82 13.87 0.18
CA LEU A 207 -8.08 14.93 1.17
C LEU A 207 -6.84 15.78 1.43
N LEU A 208 -5.69 15.17 1.71
CA LEU A 208 -4.47 15.89 2.11
C LEU A 208 -3.82 16.65 0.96
N TYR A 209 -3.92 16.13 -0.26
CA TYR A 209 -3.33 16.71 -1.47
C TYR A 209 -4.35 17.40 -2.37
N TRP A 210 -5.54 17.74 -1.85
CA TRP A 210 -6.66 18.29 -2.64
C TRP A 210 -6.27 19.44 -3.56
N ARG A 211 -5.42 20.39 -3.09
CA ARG A 211 -4.99 21.56 -3.87
C ARG A 211 -4.13 21.16 -5.08
N GLN A 212 -3.32 20.11 -4.96
CA GLN A 212 -2.51 19.60 -6.07
C GLN A 212 -3.40 18.91 -7.11
N TYR A 213 -4.41 18.16 -6.66
CA TYR A 213 -5.39 17.54 -7.55
C TYR A 213 -6.25 18.57 -8.28
N GLU A 214 -6.68 19.62 -7.59
CA GLU A 214 -7.43 20.73 -8.18
C GLU A 214 -6.61 21.43 -9.28
N GLN A 215 -5.35 21.78 -9.00
CA GLN A 215 -4.45 22.41 -9.97
C GLN A 215 -4.23 21.56 -11.23
N ARG A 216 -4.22 20.23 -11.07
CA ARG A 216 -4.06 19.26 -12.16
C ARG A 216 -5.38 18.85 -12.82
N GLN A 217 -6.51 19.41 -12.37
CA GLN A 217 -7.86 19.05 -12.84
C GLN A 217 -8.17 17.55 -12.71
N VAL A 218 -7.61 16.90 -11.69
CA VAL A 218 -7.87 15.48 -11.40
C VAL A 218 -9.18 15.38 -10.62
N LYS A 219 -10.09 14.54 -11.09
CA LYS A 219 -11.33 14.24 -10.36
C LYS A 219 -11.03 13.30 -9.19
N THR A 220 -11.50 13.68 -8.01
CA THR A 220 -11.29 12.94 -6.75
C THR A 220 -12.59 12.91 -5.98
N TRP A 221 -12.75 11.95 -5.06
CA TRP A 221 -13.95 11.86 -4.21
C TRP A 221 -14.17 13.17 -3.43
N PHE A 222 -13.09 13.80 -2.99
CA PHE A 222 -13.13 15.00 -2.17
C PHE A 222 -13.50 16.24 -2.99
N LEU A 223 -12.93 16.40 -4.20
CA LEU A 223 -13.24 17.52 -5.09
C LEU A 223 -14.65 17.38 -5.69
N ASP A 224 -15.10 16.17 -5.98
CA ASP A 224 -16.49 15.92 -6.41
C ASP A 224 -17.49 16.27 -5.28
N ALA A 225 -17.15 15.95 -4.02
CA ALA A 225 -17.95 16.36 -2.88
C ALA A 225 -17.94 17.88 -2.67
N ALA A 226 -16.79 18.53 -2.83
CA ALA A 226 -16.69 19.99 -2.79
C ALA A 226 -17.63 20.63 -3.82
N ALA A 227 -17.58 20.17 -5.07
CA ALA A 227 -18.42 20.69 -6.15
C ALA A 227 -19.93 20.58 -5.87
N GLN A 228 -20.35 19.57 -5.08
CA GLN A 228 -21.76 19.39 -4.69
C GLN A 228 -22.17 20.19 -3.46
N LEU A 229 -21.22 20.51 -2.58
CA LEU A 229 -21.45 21.11 -1.26
C LEU A 229 -21.07 22.59 -1.20
N CYS A 230 -20.41 23.13 -2.22
CA CYS A 230 -20.19 24.56 -2.40
C CYS A 230 -21.52 25.32 -2.51
N GLN A 231 -21.56 26.51 -1.93
CA GLN A 231 -22.64 27.46 -2.14
C GLN A 231 -22.53 28.10 -3.54
N SER A 232 -23.62 28.71 -4.01
CA SER A 232 -23.62 29.42 -5.28
C SER A 232 -22.57 30.54 -5.27
N GLY A 233 -21.57 30.45 -6.16
CA GLY A 233 -20.46 31.41 -6.27
C GLY A 233 -19.29 31.17 -5.31
N GLU A 234 -19.36 30.13 -4.46
CA GLU A 234 -18.26 29.72 -3.59
C GLU A 234 -17.23 28.90 -4.38
N THR A 235 -15.93 29.20 -4.21
CA THR A 235 -14.88 28.37 -4.82
C THR A 235 -14.64 27.10 -3.99
N VAL A 236 -13.99 26.10 -4.58
CA VAL A 236 -13.60 24.89 -3.83
C VAL A 236 -12.69 25.25 -2.67
N ALA A 237 -11.72 26.14 -2.87
CA ALA A 237 -10.83 26.60 -1.82
C ALA A 237 -11.59 27.24 -0.64
N ASP A 238 -12.55 28.14 -0.93
CA ASP A 238 -13.38 28.77 0.10
C ASP A 238 -14.17 27.72 0.91
N TRP A 239 -14.74 26.72 0.22
CA TRP A 239 -15.47 25.63 0.88
C TRP A 239 -14.54 24.77 1.75
N VAL A 240 -13.35 24.43 1.26
CA VAL A 240 -12.37 23.62 2.00
C VAL A 240 -11.96 24.32 3.29
N GLU A 241 -11.68 25.62 3.21
CA GLU A 241 -11.31 26.46 4.36
C GLU A 241 -12.47 26.61 5.35
N ARG A 242 -13.69 26.81 4.85
CA ARG A 242 -14.88 26.98 5.70
C ARG A 242 -15.29 25.71 6.43
N GLN A 243 -15.33 24.56 5.76
CA GLN A 243 -15.83 23.31 6.34
C GLN A 243 -15.27 22.02 5.73
N GLY A 244 -14.69 22.06 4.53
CA GLY A 244 -14.35 20.86 3.78
C GLY A 244 -13.32 19.98 4.47
N LEU A 245 -12.31 20.56 5.13
CA LEU A 245 -11.32 19.78 5.90
C LEU A 245 -11.96 19.03 7.08
N GLU A 246 -12.77 19.72 7.89
CA GLU A 246 -13.45 19.09 9.03
C GLU A 246 -14.38 17.97 8.56
N TRP A 247 -15.16 18.24 7.51
CA TRP A 247 -16.01 17.24 6.88
C TRP A 247 -15.21 16.04 6.37
N GLY A 248 -14.09 16.28 5.68
CA GLY A 248 -13.22 15.24 5.12
C GLY A 248 -12.63 14.34 6.20
N PHE A 249 -12.05 14.93 7.26
CA PHE A 249 -11.52 14.18 8.39
C PHE A 249 -12.60 13.37 9.10
N GLN A 250 -13.80 13.94 9.32
CA GLN A 250 -14.92 13.22 9.92
C GLN A 250 -15.32 11.98 9.09
N ARG A 251 -15.32 12.10 7.75
CA ARG A 251 -15.57 10.95 6.86
C ARG A 251 -14.47 9.89 6.99
N MET A 252 -13.21 10.30 7.10
CA MET A 252 -12.09 9.36 7.26
C MET A 252 -12.14 8.63 8.61
N GLU A 253 -12.50 9.34 9.69
CA GLU A 253 -12.70 8.77 11.02
C GLU A 253 -13.82 7.71 11.00
N GLN A 254 -14.98 8.04 10.42
CA GLN A 254 -16.11 7.11 10.29
C GLN A 254 -15.77 5.84 9.51
N LYS A 255 -15.04 5.99 8.39
CA LYS A 255 -14.60 4.85 7.57
C LYS A 255 -13.62 3.96 8.34
N LEU A 256 -12.69 4.55 9.07
CA LEU A 256 -11.70 3.80 9.85
C LEU A 256 -12.35 3.06 11.03
N ASP A 257 -13.33 3.68 11.70
CA ASP A 257 -14.09 3.04 12.77
C ASP A 257 -14.87 1.82 12.28
N LYS A 258 -15.53 1.95 11.12
CA LYS A 258 -16.17 0.81 10.46
C LYS A 258 -15.16 -0.29 10.12
N LEU A 259 -13.98 0.08 9.64
CA LEU A 259 -12.95 -0.90 9.32
C LEU A 259 -12.48 -1.66 10.57
N ILE A 260 -12.26 -0.96 11.68
CA ILE A 260 -11.89 -1.54 12.98
C ILE A 260 -12.98 -2.52 13.46
N GLU A 261 -14.26 -2.13 13.36
CA GLU A 261 -15.39 -2.98 13.71
C GLU A 261 -15.39 -4.28 12.87
N GLU A 262 -15.22 -4.15 11.55
CA GLU A 262 -15.22 -5.29 10.62
C GLU A 262 -14.07 -6.28 10.90
N VAL A 263 -12.88 -5.79 11.26
CA VAL A 263 -11.71 -6.65 11.50
C VAL A 263 -11.57 -7.13 12.95
N SER A 264 -12.45 -6.69 13.86
CA SER A 264 -12.41 -7.11 15.27
C SER A 264 -12.47 -8.64 15.46
N SER A 265 -13.09 -9.34 14.51
CA SER A 265 -13.21 -10.81 14.50
C SER A 265 -11.98 -11.55 13.94
N PHE A 266 -11.00 -10.86 13.35
CA PHE A 266 -9.88 -11.49 12.63
C PHE A 266 -8.83 -12.13 13.53
N LYS A 267 -8.95 -11.98 14.86
CA LYS A 267 -7.98 -12.48 15.86
C LYS A 267 -6.54 -12.02 15.57
N SER A 268 -6.37 -10.81 15.03
CA SER A 268 -5.07 -10.22 14.74
C SER A 268 -4.84 -8.98 15.61
N GLU A 269 -4.16 -9.16 16.74
CA GLU A 269 -3.80 -8.06 17.64
C GLU A 269 -2.94 -6.99 16.93
N GLY A 270 -2.02 -7.43 16.07
CA GLY A 270 -1.15 -6.52 15.32
C GLY A 270 -1.91 -5.60 14.36
N LEU A 271 -2.91 -6.14 13.65
CA LEU A 271 -3.78 -5.36 12.76
C LEU A 271 -4.61 -4.35 13.55
N LEU A 272 -5.25 -4.78 14.65
CA LEU A 272 -6.06 -3.89 15.48
C LEU A 272 -5.23 -2.76 16.10
N HIS A 273 -4.02 -3.08 16.56
CA HIS A 273 -3.09 -2.08 17.08
C HIS A 273 -2.68 -1.07 15.99
N TYR A 274 -2.39 -1.56 14.78
CA TYR A 274 -2.05 -0.70 13.66
C TYR A 274 -3.21 0.24 13.28
N LEU A 275 -4.45 -0.26 13.18
CA LEU A 275 -5.61 0.59 12.88
C LEU A 275 -5.88 1.63 13.97
N ALA A 276 -5.74 1.26 15.24
CA ALA A 276 -5.83 2.20 16.36
C ALA A 276 -4.73 3.28 16.27
N HIS A 277 -3.51 2.89 15.89
CA HIS A 277 -2.44 3.84 15.64
C HIS A 277 -2.78 4.81 14.51
N ARG A 278 -3.28 4.31 13.37
CA ARG A 278 -3.73 5.16 12.25
C ARG A 278 -4.85 6.11 12.64
N LYS A 279 -5.76 5.70 13.52
CA LYS A 279 -6.79 6.61 14.07
C LYS A 279 -6.16 7.75 14.87
N SER A 280 -5.19 7.44 15.73
CA SER A 280 -4.46 8.47 16.47
C SER A 280 -3.70 9.42 15.54
N MET A 281 -3.11 8.91 14.46
CA MET A 281 -2.40 9.72 13.48
C MET A 281 -3.33 10.65 12.71
N LEU A 282 -4.50 10.15 12.30
CA LEU A 282 -5.52 10.95 11.64
C LEU A 282 -5.95 12.14 12.52
N HIS A 283 -6.14 11.92 13.82
CA HIS A 283 -6.43 13.00 14.77
C HIS A 283 -5.28 14.01 14.87
N GLN A 284 -4.02 13.56 14.92
CA GLN A 284 -2.86 14.47 14.94
C GLN A 284 -2.77 15.31 13.66
N GLN A 285 -3.01 14.69 12.50
CA GLN A 285 -3.04 15.38 11.20
C GLN A 285 -4.15 16.43 11.17
N LYS A 286 -5.36 16.09 11.62
CA LYS A 286 -6.50 17.01 11.73
C LYS A 286 -6.14 18.27 12.53
N GLU A 287 -5.50 18.11 13.69
CA GLU A 287 -5.11 19.23 14.56
C GLU A 287 -3.95 20.04 13.98
N ALA A 288 -3.00 19.40 13.30
CA ALA A 288 -1.91 20.08 12.59
C ALA A 288 -2.45 20.94 11.43
N THR A 289 -3.42 20.44 10.66
CA THR A 289 -4.02 21.18 9.54
C THR A 289 -4.78 22.41 10.05
N LYS A 290 -5.54 22.29 11.16
CA LYS A 290 -6.20 23.44 11.80
C LYS A 290 -5.19 24.51 12.23
N THR A 291 -4.07 24.10 12.80
CA THR A 291 -3.03 25.03 13.28
C THR A 291 -2.32 25.75 12.13
N SER A 292 -2.09 25.06 11.00
CA SER A 292 -1.47 25.66 9.81
C SER A 292 -2.41 26.63 9.08
N ALA A 293 -3.71 26.33 9.04
CA ALA A 293 -4.73 27.21 8.47
C ALA A 293 -4.89 28.52 9.27
N LEU A 294 -4.64 28.49 10.59
CA LEU A 294 -4.69 29.68 11.46
C LEU A 294 -3.47 30.61 11.33
N LYS A 295 -2.42 30.19 10.61
CA LYS A 295 -1.16 30.95 10.45
C LYS A 295 -0.99 31.58 9.07
N GLN A 296 -1.93 31.34 8.15
CA GLN A 296 -2.01 31.99 6.84
C GLN A 296 -3.01 33.14 6.90
#